data_AF-A0A7S3UB41-F1
#
_entry.id   AF-A0A7S3UB41-F1
#
_cell.length_a   1.000
_cell.length_b   1.000
_cell.length_c   1.000
_cell.angle_alpha   90.00
_cell.angle_beta   90.00
_cell.angle_gamma   90.00
#
_symmetry.space_group_name_H-M   'P 1'
#
loop_
_entity.id
_entity.type
_entity.pdbx_description
1 polymer ?
#
loop_
_entity_poly.entity_id
_entity_poly.type
_entity_poly.pdbx_seq_one_letter_code
_entity_poly.pdbx_strand_id
1 'polypeptide(L)'
;MKVVVQPRLQKEKWSLYWKETMATKTELLDTFEGEYSDGTTVSDLKADVAKRMGWQPVDQLLRLEGFEEPWELAIYSGSDMDDQSTLAECGLSDGATVTTVRKFLVAEGWKVMCNEDEDESDTDEDDF
;
A
#
# COMPACT_ATOMS: atom_id res chain seq x y z
N MET A 1 17.71 -9.93 13.45
CA MET A 1 18.25 -8.75 12.75
C MET A 1 17.38 -7.54 13.00
N LYS A 2 18.00 -6.37 13.21
CA LYS A 2 17.31 -5.08 13.26
C LYS A 2 17.13 -4.56 11.84
N VAL A 3 15.92 -4.11 11.52
CA VAL A 3 15.57 -3.53 10.22
C VAL A 3 14.90 -2.19 10.45
N VAL A 4 15.35 -1.18 9.72
CA VAL A 4 14.71 0.13 9.65
C VAL A 4 13.64 0.07 8.57
N VAL A 5 12.38 0.23 8.95
CA VAL A 5 11.27 0.17 8.02
C VAL A 5 10.78 1.58 7.72
N GLN A 6 10.66 1.90 6.44
CA GLN A 6 10.21 3.17 5.89
C GLN A 6 8.84 2.99 5.21
N PRO A 7 7.73 3.16 5.92
CA PRO A 7 6.40 2.92 5.37
C PRO A 7 5.95 4.09 4.51
N ARG A 8 5.25 3.76 3.43
CA ARG A 8 4.71 4.69 2.45
C ARG A 8 3.26 4.33 2.18
N LEU A 9 2.40 5.33 2.10
CA LEU A 9 1.03 5.17 1.67
C LEU A 9 0.87 5.80 0.29
N GLN A 10 0.77 4.97 -0.73
CA GLN A 10 0.52 5.39 -2.10
C GLN A 10 -0.98 5.42 -2.35
N LYS A 11 -1.53 6.61 -2.48
CA LYS A 11 -2.93 6.82 -2.78
C LYS A 11 -3.08 7.06 -4.28
N GLU A 12 -3.97 6.30 -4.90
CA GLU A 12 -4.19 6.33 -6.34
C GLU A 12 -5.65 6.74 -6.62
N LYS A 13 -5.82 7.82 -7.37
CA LYS A 13 -7.13 8.21 -7.89
C LYS A 13 -7.47 7.27 -9.05
N TRP A 14 -8.34 6.30 -8.81
CA TRP A 14 -8.67 5.23 -9.75
C TRP A 14 -9.96 5.54 -10.51
N SER A 15 -9.87 5.64 -11.84
CA SER A 15 -11.05 5.87 -12.67
C SER A 15 -11.87 4.59 -12.84
N LEU A 16 -13.13 4.60 -12.42
CA LEU A 16 -14.06 3.49 -12.66
C LEU A 16 -14.49 3.35 -14.13
N TYR A 17 -14.31 4.41 -14.93
CA TYR A 17 -14.65 4.40 -16.36
C TYR A 17 -13.49 3.83 -17.19
N TRP A 18 -12.29 4.37 -17.00
CA TRP A 18 -11.10 3.98 -17.76
C TRP A 18 -10.38 2.76 -17.18
N LYS A 19 -10.63 2.43 -15.91
CA LYS A 19 -9.97 1.35 -15.17
C LYS A 19 -8.46 1.56 -15.12
N GLU A 20 -8.06 2.79 -14.83
CA GLU A 20 -6.66 3.18 -14.71
C GLU A 20 -6.47 4.26 -13.63
N THR A 21 -5.23 4.40 -13.17
CA THR A 21 -4.83 5.42 -12.20
C THR A 21 -4.66 6.78 -12.88
N MET A 22 -5.49 7.75 -12.50
CA MET A 22 -5.49 9.10 -13.04
C MET A 22 -4.46 10.01 -12.36
N ALA A 23 -4.18 9.75 -11.08
CA ALA A 23 -3.19 10.49 -10.29
C ALA A 23 -2.70 9.65 -9.12
N THR A 24 -1.44 9.87 -8.72
CA THR A 24 -0.81 9.19 -7.58
C THR A 24 -0.20 10.21 -6.64
N LYS A 25 -0.50 10.10 -5.34
CA LYS A 25 0.19 10.83 -4.27
C LYS A 25 0.76 9.81 -3.28
N THR A 26 2.02 9.97 -2.92
CA THR A 26 2.69 9.10 -1.95
C THR A 26 3.00 9.86 -0.68
N GLU A 27 2.46 9.38 0.43
CA GLU A 27 2.72 9.91 1.77
C GLU A 27 3.90 9.16 2.41
N LEU A 28 4.87 9.93 2.92
CA LEU A 28 5.98 9.39 3.68
C LEU A 28 5.56 9.30 5.15
N LEU A 29 5.39 8.09 5.65
CA LEU A 29 5.02 7.86 7.05
C LEU A 29 6.25 7.77 7.95
N ASP A 30 6.00 7.84 9.26
CA ASP A 30 7.04 7.74 10.27
C ASP A 30 7.79 6.40 10.17
N THR A 31 9.11 6.52 10.12
CA THR A 31 10.03 5.38 10.06
C THR A 31 10.13 4.75 11.43
N PHE A 32 10.26 3.42 11.48
CA PHE A 32 10.42 2.70 12.74
C PHE A 32 11.46 1.59 12.62
N GLU A 33 12.00 1.18 13.77
CA GLU A 33 12.88 0.01 13.86
C GLU A 33 12.07 -1.22 14.29
N GLY A 34 12.34 -2.35 13.63
CA GLY A 34 11.79 -3.65 13.96
C GLY A 34 12.90 -4.68 14.14
N GLU A 35 12.68 -5.65 15.02
CA GLU A 35 13.58 -6.78 15.20
C GLU A 35 12.90 -8.04 14.65
N TYR A 36 13.54 -8.67 13.67
CA TYR A 36 13.00 -9.80 12.92
C TYR A 36 13.98 -10.98 12.99
N SER A 37 13.46 -12.21 12.97
CA SER A 37 14.29 -13.41 12.90
C SER A 37 14.72 -13.70 11.45
N ASP A 38 15.77 -14.50 11.27
CA ASP A 38 16.26 -14.85 9.93
C ASP A 38 15.23 -15.63 9.10
N GLY A 39 14.30 -16.34 9.75
CA GLY A 39 13.20 -17.05 9.11
C GLY A 39 11.94 -16.21 8.89
N THR A 40 11.96 -14.92 9.23
CA THR A 40 10.82 -14.03 8.99
C THR A 40 10.66 -13.83 7.48
N THR A 41 9.44 -14.00 6.97
CA THR A 41 9.14 -13.78 5.54
C THR A 41 8.84 -12.31 5.26
N VAL A 42 8.91 -11.93 3.99
CA VAL A 42 8.48 -10.59 3.55
C VAL A 42 7.01 -10.35 3.84
N SER A 43 6.16 -11.38 3.71
CA SER A 43 4.75 -11.32 4.09
C SER A 43 4.57 -11.01 5.59
N ASP A 44 5.36 -11.66 6.46
CA ASP A 44 5.32 -11.39 7.91
C ASP A 44 5.75 -9.95 8.24
N LEU A 45 6.77 -9.43 7.54
CA LEU A 45 7.20 -8.03 7.66
C LEU A 45 6.06 -7.07 7.28
N LYS A 46 5.39 -7.30 6.14
CA LYS A 46 4.25 -6.49 5.69
C LYS A 46 3.09 -6.54 6.70
N ALA A 47 2.80 -7.73 7.26
CA ALA A 47 1.79 -7.90 8.28
C ALA A 47 2.10 -7.13 9.59
N ASP A 48 3.38 -7.10 10.01
CA ASP A 48 3.81 -6.28 11.16
C ASP A 48 3.64 -4.78 10.87
N VAL A 49 4.00 -4.32 9.68
CA VAL A 49 3.79 -2.92 9.25
C VAL A 49 2.31 -2.57 9.29
N ALA A 50 1.45 -3.39 8.69
CA ALA A 50 0.01 -3.17 8.66
C ALA A 50 -0.57 -3.09 10.09
N LYS A 51 -0.14 -3.99 10.98
CA LYS A 51 -0.55 -3.97 12.38
C LYS A 51 -0.12 -2.70 13.12
N ARG A 52 1.13 -2.25 12.93
CA ARG A 52 1.65 -1.02 13.55
C ARG A 52 0.95 0.23 13.04
N MET A 53 0.61 0.25 11.76
CA MET A 53 -0.09 1.36 11.11
C MET A 53 -1.62 1.32 11.30
N GLY A 54 -2.15 0.26 11.94
CA GLY A 54 -3.59 0.10 12.12
C GLY A 54 -4.36 -0.15 10.81
N TRP A 55 -3.69 -0.69 9.79
CA TRP A 55 -4.30 -1.00 8.51
C TRP A 55 -5.06 -2.32 8.54
N GLN A 56 -6.11 -2.40 7.73
CA GLN A 56 -6.82 -3.65 7.51
C GLN A 56 -5.92 -4.65 6.76
N PRO A 57 -6.01 -5.95 7.07
CA PRO A 57 -5.36 -7.00 6.30
C PRO A 57 -5.71 -6.93 4.81
N VAL A 58 -4.75 -7.28 3.94
CA VAL A 58 -4.89 -7.18 2.48
C VAL A 58 -6.04 -8.03 1.95
N ASP A 59 -6.26 -9.21 2.51
CA ASP A 59 -7.33 -10.15 2.15
C ASP A 59 -8.74 -9.62 2.46
N GLN A 60 -8.85 -8.56 3.26
CA GLN A 60 -10.11 -7.90 3.59
C GLN A 60 -10.37 -6.64 2.75
N LEU A 61 -9.40 -6.22 1.93
CA LEU A 61 -9.57 -5.05 1.07
C LEU A 61 -10.47 -5.34 -0.12
N LEU A 62 -11.37 -4.41 -0.41
CA LEU A 62 -12.16 -4.41 -1.63
C LEU A 62 -11.26 -4.09 -2.83
N ARG A 63 -11.36 -4.90 -3.88
CA ARG A 63 -10.63 -4.68 -5.14
C ARG A 63 -11.56 -4.09 -6.19
N LEU A 64 -11.18 -2.92 -6.70
CA LEU A 64 -11.92 -2.26 -7.78
C LEU A 64 -11.70 -3.01 -9.10
N GLU A 65 -12.72 -2.98 -9.96
CA GLU A 65 -12.67 -3.64 -11.27
C GLU A 65 -11.49 -3.11 -12.11
N GLY A 66 -10.67 -4.02 -12.63
CA GLY A 66 -9.50 -3.71 -13.46
C GLY A 66 -8.19 -3.47 -12.69
N PHE A 67 -8.23 -3.35 -11.36
CA PHE A 67 -7.00 -3.21 -10.58
C PHE A 67 -6.36 -4.58 -10.29
N GLU A 68 -5.19 -4.84 -10.90
CA GLU A 68 -4.50 -6.12 -10.81
C GLU A 68 -3.26 -6.10 -9.90
N GLU A 69 -2.71 -4.92 -9.65
CA GLU A 69 -1.45 -4.72 -8.91
C GLU A 69 -1.53 -5.14 -7.43
N PRO A 70 -0.42 -5.60 -6.82
CA PRO A 70 -0.42 -5.95 -5.40
C PRO A 70 -0.73 -4.74 -4.53
N TRP A 71 -1.48 -4.98 -3.45
CA TRP A 71 -1.83 -3.94 -2.47
C TRP A 71 -0.63 -3.46 -1.66
N GLU A 72 0.38 -4.32 -1.49
CA GLU A 72 1.56 -4.03 -0.69
C GLU A 72 2.83 -4.46 -1.41
N LEU A 73 3.84 -3.59 -1.38
CA LEU A 73 5.19 -3.85 -1.87
C LEU A 73 6.18 -3.71 -0.73
N ALA A 74 7.25 -4.49 -0.76
CA ALA A 74 8.43 -4.31 0.08
C ALA A 74 9.62 -4.18 -0.86
N ILE A 75 10.38 -3.10 -0.71
CA ILE A 75 11.47 -2.71 -1.62
C ILE A 75 12.74 -2.63 -0.81
N TYR A 76 13.76 -3.36 -1.25
CA TYR A 76 15.10 -3.33 -0.69
C TYR A 76 16.14 -3.21 -1.80
N SER A 77 17.10 -2.30 -1.61
CA SER A 77 18.16 -2.03 -2.58
C SER A 77 17.66 -1.76 -4.03
N GLY A 78 16.48 -1.13 -4.16
CA GLY A 78 15.88 -0.80 -5.45
C GLY A 78 15.12 -1.93 -6.14
N SER A 79 14.97 -3.08 -5.48
CA SER A 79 14.24 -4.24 -6.01
C SER A 79 13.05 -4.59 -5.13
N ASP A 80 11.94 -4.97 -5.77
CA ASP A 80 10.80 -5.58 -5.08
C ASP A 80 11.20 -6.93 -4.48
N MET A 81 10.73 -7.18 -3.27
CA MET A 81 10.97 -8.41 -2.52
C MET A 81 9.76 -9.34 -2.65
N ASP A 82 10.01 -10.63 -2.86
CA ASP A 82 8.98 -11.66 -2.99
C ASP A 82 8.40 -12.04 -1.61
N ASP A 83 7.08 -12.17 -1.53
CA ASP A 83 6.35 -12.38 -0.27
C ASP A 83 6.70 -13.68 0.46
N GLN A 84 7.11 -14.71 -0.28
CA GLN A 84 7.44 -16.03 0.26
C GLN A 84 8.91 -16.14 0.66
N SER A 85 9.75 -15.24 0.17
CA SER A 85 11.15 -15.19 0.53
C SER A 85 11.33 -14.74 1.98
N THR A 86 12.38 -15.25 2.62
CA THR A 86 12.81 -14.75 3.92
C THR A 86 13.57 -13.45 3.77
N LEU A 87 13.56 -12.61 4.82
CA LEU A 87 14.36 -11.38 4.86
C LEU A 87 15.86 -11.66 4.60
N ALA A 88 16.36 -12.79 5.10
CA ALA A 88 17.73 -13.23 4.88
C ALA A 88 18.01 -13.61 3.41
N GLU A 89 17.09 -14.32 2.74
CA GLU A 89 17.21 -14.65 1.30
C GLU A 89 17.18 -13.41 0.41
N CYS A 90 16.46 -12.37 0.81
CA CYS A 90 16.48 -11.06 0.16
C CYS A 90 17.77 -10.25 0.45
N GLY A 91 18.69 -10.77 1.26
CA GLY A 91 19.97 -10.15 1.56
C GLY A 91 19.91 -9.00 2.57
N LEU A 92 18.87 -8.95 3.42
CA LEU A 92 18.81 -7.98 4.51
C LEU A 92 19.85 -8.35 5.58
N SER A 93 20.61 -7.34 6.00
CA SER A 93 21.56 -7.42 7.10
C SER A 93 21.10 -6.61 8.30
N ASP A 94 21.78 -6.74 9.43
CA ASP A 94 21.50 -5.93 10.62
C ASP A 94 21.67 -4.43 10.31
N GLY A 95 20.63 -3.64 10.60
CA GLY A 95 20.55 -2.21 10.27
C GLY A 95 20.09 -1.90 8.85
N ALA A 96 19.69 -2.90 8.05
CA ALA A 96 19.18 -2.68 6.69
C ALA A 96 17.93 -1.80 6.71
N THR A 97 17.76 -0.98 5.65
CA THR A 97 16.58 -0.14 5.47
C THR A 97 15.70 -0.69 4.37
N VAL A 98 14.42 -0.93 4.68
CA VAL A 98 13.41 -1.43 3.75
C VAL A 98 12.32 -0.38 3.59
N THR A 99 11.90 -0.13 2.35
CA THR A 99 10.71 0.69 2.09
C THR A 99 9.51 -0.22 1.87
N THR A 100 8.43 0.00 2.60
CA THR A 100 7.17 -0.72 2.36
C THR A 100 6.14 0.25 1.80
N VAL A 101 5.45 -0.13 0.74
CA VAL A 101 4.43 0.71 0.09
C VAL A 101 3.09 0.01 0.22
N ARG A 102 2.12 0.67 0.85
CA ARG A 102 0.70 0.27 0.85
C ARG A 102 -0.03 1.11 -0.19
N LYS A 103 -0.75 0.47 -1.10
CA LYS A 103 -1.63 1.14 -2.06
C LYS A 103 -3.01 1.33 -1.48
N PHE A 104 -3.60 2.49 -1.76
CA PHE A 104 -4.96 2.85 -1.37
C PHE A 104 -5.66 3.49 -2.56
N LEU A 105 -6.73 2.86 -3.03
CA LEU A 105 -7.48 3.38 -4.18
C LEU A 105 -8.56 4.35 -3.69
N VAL A 106 -8.56 5.55 -4.28
CA VAL A 106 -9.64 6.53 -4.18
C VAL A 106 -10.44 6.41 -5.48
N ALA A 107 -11.59 5.76 -5.41
CA ALA A 107 -12.44 5.57 -6.58
C ALA A 107 -12.98 6.91 -7.08
N GLU A 108 -12.88 7.15 -8.39
CA GLU A 108 -13.45 8.31 -9.04
C GLU A 108 -14.32 7.90 -10.24
N GLY A 109 -15.52 8.47 -10.30
CA GLY A 109 -16.48 8.24 -11.37
C GLY A 109 -17.94 8.21 -10.91
N TRP A 110 -18.83 8.36 -11.89
CA TRP A 110 -20.28 8.54 -11.79
C TRP A 110 -21.08 7.22 -11.59
N LYS A 111 -20.39 6.13 -11.22
CA LYS A 111 -21.01 4.84 -10.88
C LYS A 111 -20.95 4.50 -9.38
N VAL A 112 -20.66 5.49 -8.53
CA VAL A 112 -20.95 5.34 -7.09
C VAL A 112 -22.47 5.43 -6.94
N MET A 113 -23.17 4.29 -7.00
CA MET A 113 -24.60 4.26 -6.75
C MET A 113 -24.84 4.49 -5.24
N CYS A 114 -24.87 5.76 -4.85
CA CYS A 114 -25.59 6.15 -3.64
C CYS A 114 -27.06 6.06 -4.00
N ASN A 115 -27.81 5.23 -3.27
CA ASN A 115 -29.25 5.14 -3.45
C ASN A 115 -29.88 6.52 -3.27
N GLU A 116 -30.63 6.95 -4.29
CA GLU A 116 -31.70 7.96 -4.32
C GLU A 116 -31.49 9.19 -3.45
N ASP A 117 -30.95 10.27 -4.02
CA ASP A 117 -31.76 11.46 -4.31
C ASP A 117 -30.93 12.50 -5.09
N GLU A 118 -31.63 13.21 -5.97
CA GLU A 118 -31.17 14.29 -6.84
C GLU A 118 -30.49 15.41 -6.04
N ASP A 119 -29.32 15.89 -6.49
CA ASP A 119 -29.04 17.32 -6.70
C ASP A 119 -27.57 17.59 -7.07
N GLU A 120 -27.41 18.36 -8.15
CA GLU A 120 -26.29 19.20 -8.60
C GLU A 120 -24.85 18.81 -8.18
N SER A 121 -24.14 18.20 -9.12
CA SER A 121 -22.69 17.99 -9.11
C SER A 121 -21.94 19.32 -9.30
N ASP A 122 -21.61 20.03 -8.22
CA ASP A 122 -20.41 20.86 -8.18
C ASP A 122 -19.23 19.94 -7.85
N THR A 123 -18.45 19.61 -8.88
CA THR A 123 -17.14 18.99 -8.68
C THR A 123 -16.21 20.07 -8.15
N ASP A 124 -16.21 20.27 -6.83
CA ASP A 124 -15.12 21.00 -6.19
C ASP A 124 -13.83 20.23 -6.52
N GLU A 125 -13.03 20.82 -7.41
CA GLU A 125 -11.65 20.41 -7.74
C GLU A 125 -10.68 20.74 -6.58
N ASP A 126 -11.16 20.82 -5.35
CA ASP A 126 -10.35 21.17 -4.20
C ASP A 126 -10.15 20.00 -3.22
N ASP A 127 -8.86 19.79 -2.97
CA ASP A 127 -8.19 19.12 -1.86
C ASP A 127 -8.09 17.59 -1.83
N PHE A 128 -6.86 17.17 -2.16
CA PHE A 128 -6.26 15.91 -1.76
C PHE A 128 -5.40 16.08 -0.50
#